data_AF-A0A7K6B318-F1
#
_entry.id   AF-A0A7K6B318-F1
#
_cell.length_a   1.000
_cell.length_b   1.000
_cell.length_c   1.000
_cell.angle_alpha   90.00
_cell.angle_beta   90.00
_cell.angle_gamma   90.00
#
_symmetry.space_group_name_H-M   'P 1'
#
loop_
_entity.id
_entity.type
_entity.pdbx_description
1 polymer ?
#
loop_
_entity_poly.entity_id
_entity_poly.type
_entity_poly.pdbx_seq_one_letter_code
_entity_poly.pdbx_strand_id
1 'polypeptide(L)'
;QEAPTVAFKASTQQQSRNLKQSQLPAATAPEEVLAGRGCVGADCLLRVLANYSRSREVKTTITVGVVGYPNVGKSSLINSLKRSRVCGVGATPGVTRCLQTVQLDRHIQLLDCPGVVMDSGAPADAAPLRGALAPQRLRDPLGPATAILRRCPPEQVGVG
;
A
#
# COMPACT_ATOMS: atom_id res chain seq x y z
N GLN A 1 -13.91 18.45 -0.33
CA GLN A 1 -14.22 17.78 0.94
C GLN A 1 -13.12 16.77 1.21
N GLU A 2 -12.54 16.80 2.40
CA GLU A 2 -11.49 15.87 2.80
C GLU A 2 -12.13 14.57 3.29
N ALA A 3 -11.69 13.43 2.73
CA ALA A 3 -12.16 12.11 3.13
C ALA A 3 -11.47 11.66 4.44
N PRO A 4 -12.09 10.79 5.25
CA PRO A 4 -11.44 10.25 6.44
C PRO A 4 -10.12 9.56 6.09
N THR A 5 -9.04 9.98 6.74
CA THR A 5 -7.67 9.51 6.47
C THR A 5 -7.11 8.80 7.69
N VAL A 6 -6.50 7.64 7.47
CA VAL A 6 -5.87 6.82 8.52
C VAL A 6 -4.41 6.59 8.16
N ALA A 7 -3.50 7.00 9.05
CA ALA A 7 -2.10 6.63 8.92
C ALA A 7 -1.94 5.11 9.09
N PHE A 8 -1.18 4.48 8.19
CA PHE A 8 -1.03 3.03 8.16
C PHE A 8 0.36 2.64 7.68
N LYS A 9 0.98 1.69 8.39
CA LYS A 9 2.21 1.02 7.96
C LYS A 9 1.90 -0.46 7.75
N ALA A 10 2.16 -0.98 6.55
CA ALA A 10 2.02 -2.39 6.26
C ALA A 10 3.19 -3.21 6.83
N SER A 11 2.92 -4.48 7.15
CA SER A 11 3.94 -5.43 7.55
C SER A 11 4.87 -5.76 6.37
N THR A 12 6.18 -5.84 6.65
CA THR A 12 7.21 -6.25 5.69
C THR A 12 7.79 -7.63 6.00
N GLN A 13 7.15 -8.38 6.90
CA GLN A 13 7.63 -9.70 7.29
C GLN A 13 7.45 -10.71 6.17
N GLN A 14 8.38 -11.65 6.06
CA GLN A 14 8.33 -12.69 5.03
C GLN A 14 7.50 -13.91 5.43
N GLN A 15 7.22 -14.09 6.73
CA GLN A 15 6.37 -15.18 7.21
C GLN A 15 4.97 -15.11 6.57
N SER A 16 4.42 -16.28 6.22
CA SER A 16 3.12 -16.36 5.53
C SER A 16 1.92 -16.22 6.47
N ARG A 17 2.10 -16.46 7.78
CA ARG A 17 1.08 -16.40 8.83
C ARG A 17 1.60 -15.62 10.03
N ASN A 18 0.68 -15.26 10.94
CA ASN A 18 1.00 -14.58 12.19
C ASN A 18 1.78 -13.26 11.98
N LEU A 19 1.39 -12.50 10.94
CA LEU A 19 1.96 -11.19 10.69
C LEU A 19 1.73 -10.30 11.93
N LYS A 20 2.82 -9.73 12.45
CA LYS A 20 2.79 -8.92 13.66
C LYS A 20 2.05 -7.60 13.38
N GLN A 21 1.19 -7.21 14.32
CA GLN A 21 0.46 -5.96 14.29
C GLN A 21 0.60 -5.26 15.64
N SER A 22 0.95 -3.97 15.63
CA SER A 22 0.92 -3.08 16.79
C SER A 22 -0.49 -2.54 16.99
N GLN A 23 -0.91 -2.42 18.25
CA GLN A 23 -2.18 -1.77 18.62
C GLN A 23 -2.06 -0.25 18.73
N LEU A 24 -0.86 0.32 18.54
CA LEU A 24 -0.66 1.76 18.57
C LEU A 24 -1.20 2.41 17.29
N PRO A 25 -1.86 3.58 17.40
CA PRO A 25 -2.17 4.41 16.23
C PRO A 25 -0.88 4.80 15.52
N ALA A 26 -0.84 4.69 14.18
CA ALA A 26 0.38 5.01 13.42
C ALA A 26 0.78 6.49 13.53
N ALA A 27 -0.18 7.39 13.77
CA ALA A 27 0.08 8.82 13.93
C ALA A 27 0.84 9.17 15.23
N THR A 28 0.79 8.29 16.24
CA THR A 28 1.40 8.53 17.56
C THR A 28 2.37 7.42 17.94
N ALA A 29 2.71 6.52 17.01
CA ALA A 29 3.59 5.41 17.28
C ALA A 29 5.05 5.91 17.38
N PRO A 30 5.82 5.45 18.39
CA PRO A 30 7.25 5.76 18.49
C PRO A 30 8.02 5.33 17.25
N GLU A 31 9.12 6.01 16.95
CA GLU A 31 9.93 5.75 15.76
C GLU A 31 10.48 4.33 15.75
N GLU A 32 10.79 3.74 16.90
CA GLU A 32 11.26 2.36 17.02
C GLU A 32 10.18 1.36 16.55
N VAL A 33 8.92 1.66 16.82
CA VAL A 33 7.77 0.84 16.39
C VAL A 33 7.54 1.01 14.88
N LEU A 34 7.66 2.25 14.38
CA LEU A 34 7.54 2.56 12.95
C LEU A 34 8.72 1.99 12.12
N ALA A 35 9.92 1.91 12.68
CA ALA A 35 11.09 1.29 12.08
C ALA A 35 10.98 -0.25 12.05
N GLY A 36 10.14 -0.82 12.91
CA GLY A 36 9.88 -2.25 12.96
C GLY A 36 9.27 -2.84 11.67
N ARG A 37 9.22 -4.17 11.61
CA ARG A 37 8.62 -4.93 10.48
C ARG A 37 7.12 -5.21 10.66
N GLY A 38 6.55 -4.84 11.80
CA GLY A 38 5.14 -5.03 12.12
C GLY A 38 4.25 -4.03 11.39
N CYS A 39 2.96 -4.38 11.28
CA CYS A 39 1.93 -3.44 10.86
C CYS A 39 1.59 -2.47 12.00
N VAL A 40 1.28 -1.21 11.66
CA VAL A 40 0.83 -0.17 12.61
C VAL A 40 -0.37 0.56 12.01
N GLY A 41 -1.38 0.88 12.83
CA GLY A 41 -2.59 1.60 12.39
C GLY A 41 -3.74 0.71 11.87
N ALA A 42 -3.56 -0.60 11.82
CA ALA A 42 -4.61 -1.53 11.37
C ALA A 42 -5.88 -1.48 12.25
N ASP A 43 -5.76 -1.33 13.56
CA ASP A 43 -6.95 -1.28 14.44
C ASP A 43 -7.82 -0.03 14.18
N CYS A 44 -7.20 1.11 13.86
CA CYS A 44 -7.94 2.31 13.44
C CYS A 44 -8.73 2.05 12.16
N LEU A 45 -8.09 1.46 11.14
CA LEU A 45 -8.74 1.18 9.87
C LEU A 45 -9.87 0.14 10.04
N LEU A 46 -9.64 -0.92 10.81
CA LEU A 46 -10.66 -1.93 11.12
C LEU A 46 -11.88 -1.33 11.84
N ARG A 47 -11.67 -0.41 12.79
CA ARG A 47 -12.77 0.30 13.46
C ARG A 47 -13.59 1.16 12.50
N VAL A 48 -12.92 1.87 11.59
CA VAL A 48 -13.61 2.66 10.55
C VAL A 48 -14.46 1.75 9.67
N LEU A 49 -13.90 0.64 9.17
CA LEU A 49 -14.66 -0.32 8.35
C LEU A 49 -15.82 -0.98 9.11
N ALA A 50 -15.63 -1.32 10.39
CA ALA A 50 -16.68 -1.88 11.24
C ALA A 50 -17.81 -0.88 11.51
N ASN A 51 -17.51 0.42 11.59
CA ASN A 51 -18.54 1.45 11.70
C ASN A 51 -19.36 1.57 10.40
N TYR A 52 -18.70 1.50 9.24
CA TYR A 52 -19.38 1.48 7.94
C TYR A 52 -20.25 0.23 7.73
N SER A 53 -19.83 -0.94 8.23
CA SER A 53 -20.64 -2.16 8.11
C SER A 53 -21.89 -2.14 9.00
N ARG A 54 -21.89 -1.36 10.09
CA ARG A 54 -23.04 -1.20 11.00
C ARG A 54 -24.01 -0.10 10.58
N SER A 55 -23.53 0.94 9.90
CA SER A 55 -24.31 2.17 9.67
C SER A 55 -25.43 2.06 8.65
N ARG A 56 -25.54 0.95 7.91
CA ARG A 56 -26.51 0.84 6.80
C ARG A 56 -27.75 -0.02 7.09
N GLU A 57 -27.94 -0.54 8.30
CA GLU A 57 -29.04 -1.50 8.64
C GLU A 57 -29.14 -2.74 7.72
N VAL A 58 -28.19 -2.92 6.80
CA VAL A 58 -28.17 -4.08 5.91
C VAL A 58 -27.47 -5.20 6.64
N LYS A 59 -28.17 -6.33 6.84
CA LYS A 59 -27.60 -7.58 7.39
C LYS A 59 -26.53 -8.23 6.50
N THR A 60 -25.98 -7.52 5.51
CA THR A 60 -25.09 -8.06 4.48
C THR A 60 -23.68 -7.54 4.63
N THR A 61 -22.73 -8.39 4.23
CA THR A 61 -21.31 -8.08 4.10
C THR A 61 -21.07 -6.82 3.24
N ILE A 62 -20.20 -5.91 3.69
CA ILE A 62 -19.70 -4.80 2.87
C ILE A 62 -18.51 -5.25 2.04
N THR A 63 -18.40 -4.72 0.81
CA THR A 63 -17.25 -4.95 -0.06
C THR A 63 -16.47 -3.64 -0.22
N VAL A 64 -15.17 -3.68 0.07
CA VAL A 64 -14.30 -2.49 0.10
C VAL A 64 -13.16 -2.66 -0.89
N GLY A 65 -13.09 -1.78 -1.90
CA GLY A 65 -12.00 -1.77 -2.87
C GLY A 65 -10.76 -1.05 -2.36
N VAL A 66 -9.58 -1.66 -2.54
CA VAL A 66 -8.29 -1.01 -2.28
C VAL A 66 -7.69 -0.57 -3.61
N VAL A 67 -7.72 0.74 -3.86
CA VAL A 67 -7.30 1.35 -5.13
C VAL A 67 -6.09 2.29 -4.93
N GLY A 68 -5.33 2.50 -5.99
CA GLY A 68 -4.16 3.40 -5.98
C GLY A 68 -3.15 3.04 -7.05
N TYR A 69 -2.06 3.82 -7.11
CA TYR A 69 -0.97 3.61 -8.06
C TYR A 69 -0.34 2.20 -7.92
N PRO A 70 0.35 1.68 -8.95
CA PRO A 70 1.19 0.50 -8.80
C PRO A 70 2.19 0.69 -7.64
N ASN A 71 2.58 -0.42 -7.00
CA ASN A 71 3.62 -0.46 -5.96
C ASN A 71 3.42 0.37 -4.67
N VAL A 72 2.27 1.03 -4.46
CA VAL A 72 1.97 1.76 -3.21
C VAL A 72 1.61 0.87 -2.01
N GLY A 73 1.67 -0.45 -2.15
CA GLY A 73 1.45 -1.39 -1.04
C GLY A 73 -0.01 -1.82 -0.80
N LYS A 74 -0.89 -1.73 -1.81
CA LYS A 74 -2.31 -2.17 -1.74
C LYS A 74 -2.47 -3.61 -1.20
N SER A 75 -1.82 -4.57 -1.85
CA SER A 75 -1.83 -5.99 -1.45
C SER A 75 -1.15 -6.20 -0.09
N SER A 76 -0.13 -5.40 0.24
CA SER A 76 0.53 -5.43 1.55
C SER A 76 -0.39 -4.95 2.68
N LEU A 77 -1.23 -3.95 2.43
CA LEU A 77 -2.27 -3.49 3.35
C LEU A 77 -3.28 -4.60 3.61
N ILE A 78 -3.77 -5.27 2.56
CA ILE A 78 -4.72 -6.39 2.69
C ILE A 78 -4.11 -7.53 3.51
N ASN A 79 -2.88 -7.93 3.20
CA ASN A 79 -2.16 -8.97 3.94
C ASN A 79 -2.00 -8.61 5.43
N SER A 80 -1.70 -7.34 5.70
CA SER A 80 -1.53 -6.83 7.06
C SER A 80 -2.84 -6.85 7.85
N LEU A 81 -3.95 -6.41 7.25
CA LEU A 81 -5.29 -6.49 7.86
C LEU A 81 -5.72 -7.94 8.07
N LYS A 82 -5.38 -8.84 7.14
CA LYS A 82 -5.69 -10.28 7.25
C LYS A 82 -4.76 -11.03 8.20
N ARG A 83 -3.66 -10.41 8.63
CA ARG A 83 -2.55 -11.02 9.39
C ARG A 83 -1.95 -12.27 8.74
N SER A 84 -2.09 -12.39 7.42
CA SER A 84 -1.65 -13.52 6.61
C SER A 84 -1.35 -13.07 5.18
N ARG A 85 -0.43 -13.77 4.51
CA ARG A 85 -0.04 -13.47 3.12
C ARG A 85 -1.00 -14.15 2.14
N VAL A 86 -2.14 -13.49 1.89
CA VAL A 86 -3.22 -13.95 1.00
C VAL A 86 -3.11 -13.38 -0.42
N CYS A 87 -2.53 -12.18 -0.56
CA CYS A 87 -2.25 -11.54 -1.84
C CYS A 87 -0.75 -11.61 -2.16
N GLY A 88 -0.44 -11.75 -3.46
CA GLY A 88 0.92 -11.60 -3.97
C GLY A 88 1.46 -10.19 -3.75
N VAL A 89 2.74 -10.07 -3.40
CA VAL A 89 3.43 -8.79 -3.21
C VAL A 89 4.80 -8.86 -3.88
N GLY A 90 5.23 -7.74 -4.47
CA GLY A 90 6.52 -7.61 -5.13
C GLY A 90 6.85 -6.15 -5.43
N ALA A 91 8.11 -5.88 -5.75
CA ALA A 91 8.60 -4.53 -6.06
C ALA A 91 8.31 -4.10 -7.51
N THR A 92 7.92 -5.05 -8.38
CA THR A 92 7.63 -4.78 -9.79
C THR A 92 6.15 -4.45 -10.00
N PRO A 93 5.83 -3.47 -10.88
CA PRO A 93 4.45 -3.22 -11.28
C PRO A 93 3.83 -4.47 -11.94
N GLY A 94 2.52 -4.64 -11.78
CA GLY A 94 1.77 -5.72 -12.44
C GLY A 94 1.80 -7.07 -11.73
N VAL A 95 2.15 -7.09 -10.42
CA VAL A 95 1.94 -8.27 -9.55
C VAL A 95 0.45 -8.59 -9.45
N THR A 96 -0.38 -7.61 -9.08
CA THR A 96 -1.85 -7.75 -9.07
C THR A 96 -2.38 -7.43 -10.47
N ARG A 97 -2.74 -8.48 -11.23
CA ARG A 97 -3.22 -8.35 -12.63
C ARG A 97 -4.73 -8.36 -12.77
N CYS A 98 -5.41 -9.04 -11.87
CA CYS A 98 -6.86 -9.19 -11.85
C CYS A 98 -7.41 -8.75 -10.49
N LEU A 99 -8.68 -8.39 -10.45
CA LEU A 99 -9.38 -8.12 -9.19
C LEU A 99 -9.49 -9.41 -8.37
N GLN A 100 -9.12 -9.35 -7.08
CA GLN A 100 -9.16 -10.50 -6.18
C GLN A 100 -9.94 -10.17 -4.91
N THR A 101 -10.86 -11.06 -4.52
CA THR A 101 -11.65 -10.89 -3.30
C THR A 101 -10.99 -11.61 -2.12
N VAL A 102 -10.85 -10.91 -1.00
CA VAL A 102 -10.31 -11.43 0.26
C VAL A 102 -11.35 -11.24 1.37
N GLN A 103 -11.80 -12.33 1.98
CA GLN A 103 -12.65 -12.27 3.16
C GLN A 103 -11.84 -11.85 4.39
N LEU A 104 -12.13 -10.66 4.93
CA LEU A 104 -11.48 -10.17 6.13
C LEU A 104 -12.11 -10.83 7.37
N ASP A 105 -13.43 -10.67 7.52
CA ASP A 105 -14.28 -11.31 8.53
C ASP A 105 -15.69 -11.59 7.95
N ARG A 106 -16.67 -11.98 8.76
CA ARG A 106 -18.05 -12.28 8.28
C ARG A 106 -18.79 -11.09 7.63
N HIS A 107 -18.39 -9.87 7.95
CA HIS A 107 -19.09 -8.64 7.58
C HIS A 107 -18.32 -7.78 6.58
N ILE A 108 -17.04 -8.08 6.32
CA ILE A 108 -16.17 -7.28 5.47
C ILE A 108 -15.42 -8.16 4.44
N GLN A 109 -15.55 -7.80 3.18
CA GLN A 109 -14.74 -8.26 2.05
C GLN A 109 -13.85 -7.13 1.54
N LEU A 110 -12.59 -7.45 1.23
CA LEU A 110 -11.65 -6.55 0.59
C LEU A 110 -11.45 -6.97 -0.87
N LEU A 111 -11.35 -6.00 -1.77
CA LEU A 111 -10.94 -6.22 -3.16
C LEU A 111 -9.53 -5.69 -3.36
N ASP A 112 -8.60 -6.57 -3.72
CA ASP A 112 -7.29 -6.20 -4.21
C ASP A 112 -7.39 -5.83 -5.69
N CYS A 113 -7.22 -4.54 -6.00
CA CYS A 113 -7.35 -4.02 -7.34
C CYS A 113 -5.97 -3.86 -8.00
N PRO A 114 -5.86 -4.09 -9.33
CA PRO A 114 -4.68 -3.70 -10.08
C PRO A 114 -4.33 -2.22 -9.87
N GLY A 115 -3.04 -1.89 -9.98
CA GLY A 115 -2.60 -0.49 -9.90
C GLY A 115 -3.10 0.32 -11.09
N VAL A 116 -3.65 1.51 -10.84
CA VAL A 116 -4.16 2.41 -11.87
C VAL A 116 -3.20 3.57 -12.07
N VAL A 117 -2.89 3.89 -13.32
CA VAL A 117 -2.10 5.06 -13.72
C VAL A 117 -3.00 5.90 -14.59
N MET A 118 -3.39 7.07 -14.11
CA MET A 118 -4.17 8.03 -14.89
C MET A 118 -3.21 8.80 -15.80
N ASP A 119 -3.59 9.02 -17.06
CA ASP A 119 -2.88 9.97 -17.91
C ASP A 119 -3.16 11.38 -17.40
N SER A 120 -2.18 11.96 -16.72
CA SER A 120 -2.30 13.28 -16.09
C SER A 120 -1.54 14.36 -16.85
N GLY A 121 -1.13 14.10 -18.11
CA GLY A 121 -0.22 14.99 -18.86
C GLY A 121 1.13 15.19 -18.17
N ALA A 122 1.52 14.26 -17.29
CA ALA A 122 2.76 14.37 -16.54
C ALA A 122 3.98 14.11 -17.44
N PRO A 123 5.16 14.65 -17.09
CA PRO A 123 6.38 14.42 -17.83
C PRO A 123 6.70 12.92 -17.95
N ALA A 124 7.41 12.54 -19.02
CA ALA A 124 7.67 11.14 -19.36
C ALA A 124 8.43 10.35 -18.27
N ASP A 125 9.21 11.02 -17.42
CA ASP A 125 9.94 10.44 -16.30
C ASP A 125 9.07 10.22 -15.04
N ALA A 126 7.88 10.83 -14.95
CA ALA A 126 7.05 10.80 -13.76
C ALA A 126 6.50 9.38 -13.45
N ALA A 127 6.09 8.63 -14.46
CA ALA A 127 5.59 7.27 -14.29
C ALA A 127 6.68 6.30 -13.77
N PRO A 128 7.90 6.28 -14.35
CA PRO A 128 9.05 5.58 -13.77
C PRO A 128 9.32 5.93 -12.31
N LEU A 129 9.36 7.22 -11.98
CA LEU A 129 9.66 7.72 -10.63
C LEU A 129 8.59 7.36 -9.60
N ARG A 130 7.33 7.19 -10.04
CA ARG A 130 6.22 6.71 -9.21
C ARG A 130 6.15 5.19 -9.08
N GLY A 131 7.14 4.47 -9.62
CA GLY A 131 7.16 3.01 -9.59
C GLY A 131 6.03 2.39 -10.41
N ALA A 132 5.53 3.08 -11.44
CA ALA A 132 4.49 2.57 -12.33
C ALA A 132 5.05 1.76 -13.52
N LEU A 133 6.35 1.93 -13.81
CA LEU A 133 7.05 1.22 -14.89
C LEU A 133 8.22 0.42 -14.32
N ALA A 134 8.35 -0.83 -14.73
CA ALA A 134 9.48 -1.66 -14.34
C ALA A 134 10.79 -1.12 -14.95
N PRO A 135 11.92 -1.08 -14.21
CA PRO A 135 13.18 -0.55 -14.73
C PRO A 135 13.63 -1.17 -16.06
N GLN A 136 13.35 -2.47 -16.26
CA GLN A 136 13.70 -3.20 -17.47
C GLN A 136 12.92 -2.74 -18.72
N ARG A 137 11.85 -1.96 -18.54
CA ARG A 137 10.97 -1.45 -19.60
C ARG A 137 11.21 0.03 -19.91
N LEU A 138 12.19 0.67 -19.24
CA LEU A 138 12.54 2.06 -19.49
C LEU A 138 13.22 2.19 -20.86
N ARG A 139 12.70 3.08 -21.71
CA ARG A 139 13.34 3.44 -22.98
C ARG A 139 14.52 4.39 -22.76
N ASP A 140 14.32 5.36 -21.89
CA ASP A 140 15.38 6.28 -21.42
C ASP A 140 15.53 6.12 -19.90
N PRO A 141 16.55 5.38 -19.43
CA PRO A 141 16.85 5.27 -18.01
C PRO A 141 17.56 6.51 -17.45
N LEU A 142 18.17 7.36 -18.30
CA LEU A 142 18.94 8.52 -17.85
C LEU A 142 18.03 9.61 -17.28
N GLY A 143 16.90 9.91 -17.92
CA GLY A 143 15.93 10.91 -17.43
C GLY A 143 15.53 10.68 -15.96
N PRO A 144 14.95 9.52 -15.61
CA PRO A 144 14.62 9.18 -14.23
C PRO A 144 15.83 9.17 -13.29
N ALA A 145 16.99 8.66 -13.73
CA ALA A 145 18.20 8.63 -12.91
C ALA A 145 18.69 10.05 -12.55
N THR A 146 18.76 10.96 -13.52
CA THR A 146 19.10 12.37 -13.30
C THR A 146 18.07 13.04 -12.38
N ALA A 147 16.79 12.75 -12.54
CA ALA A 147 15.74 13.27 -11.67
C ALA A 147 15.87 12.78 -10.22
N ILE A 148 16.34 11.55 -9.99
CA ILE A 148 16.67 11.03 -8.65
C ILE A 148 17.88 11.77 -8.08
N LEU A 149 18.98 11.87 -8.85
CA LEU A 149 20.20 12.56 -8.41
C LEU A 149 19.95 14.02 -8.02
N ARG A 150 19.05 14.71 -8.72
CA ARG A 150 18.64 16.09 -8.37
C ARG A 150 17.86 16.19 -7.05
N ARG A 151 17.25 15.11 -6.57
CA ARG A 151 16.44 15.06 -5.34
C ARG A 151 17.19 14.48 -4.14
N CYS A 152 18.25 13.72 -4.38
CA CYS A 152 19.06 13.09 -3.34
C CYS A 152 20.26 13.99 -2.97
N PRO A 153 20.48 14.28 -1.67
CA PRO A 153 21.72 14.90 -1.22
C PRO A 153 22.95 14.07 -1.64
N PRO A 154 24.08 14.71 -2.01
CA PRO A 154 25.29 13.99 -2.45
C PRO A 154 25.79 12.98 -1.40
N GLU A 155 25.64 13.31 -0.11
CA GLU A 155 25.95 12.45 1.04
C GLU A 155 25.23 11.09 1.00
N GLN A 156 24.02 11.03 0.41
CA GLN A 156 23.21 9.82 0.31
C GLN A 156 23.50 8.98 -0.95
N VAL A 157 24.20 9.55 -1.93
CA VAL A 157 24.45 8.91 -3.24
C VAL A 157 25.82 8.21 -3.26
N GLY A 158 26.67 8.41 -2.24
CA GLY A 158 27.98 7.77 -2.15
C GLY A 158 28.99 8.31 -3.17
N VAL A 159 28.76 9.52 -3.68
CA VAL A 159 29.73 10.26 -4.48
C VAL A 159 30.39 11.25 -3.53
N GLY A 160 31.57 10.88 -3.04
CA GLY A 160 32.44 11.75 -2.24
C GLY A 160 32.99 12.91 -3.04
#